data_AF-A0A0S3TXI6-F1
#
_entry.id   AF-A0A0S3TXI6-F1
#
_cell.length_a   1.000
_cell.length_b   1.000
_cell.length_c   1.000
_cell.angle_alpha   90.00
_cell.angle_beta   90.00
_cell.angle_gamma   90.00
#
_symmetry.space_group_name_H-M   'P 1'
#
loop_
_entity.id
_entity.type
_entity.pdbx_description
1 polymer ?
#
loop_
_entity_poly.entity_id
_entity_poly.type
_entity_poly.pdbx_seq_one_letter_code
_entity_poly.pdbx_strand_id
1 'polypeptide(L)'
;MVNSRRRNGLIIYKQFHAEFAGPGAAVGNLLDRDCKGVLPVGDLSLVHPKADEERQKAYLIRRQWIRLTQQITDNALPSQRAQMILNQFENYFGSDLVARLPSEAFALMVGVLPQTVEIVRYCPEQSGRRA
;
A
#
# COMPACT_ATOMS: atom_id res chain seq x y z
N MET A 1 3.80 -15.66 3.96
CA MET A 1 3.02 -14.86 2.98
C MET A 1 1.80 -14.29 3.67
N VAL A 2 1.25 -13.18 3.16
CA VAL A 2 -0.04 -12.65 3.62
C VAL A 2 -1.15 -13.62 3.24
N ASN A 3 -2.07 -13.91 4.16
CA ASN A 3 -3.16 -14.84 3.90
C ASN A 3 -4.06 -14.36 2.76
N SER A 4 -4.15 -15.12 1.67
CA SER A 4 -4.94 -14.75 0.49
C SER A 4 -6.46 -14.82 0.69
N ARG A 5 -6.93 -15.44 1.78
CA ARG A 5 -8.37 -15.62 2.06
C ARG A 5 -8.97 -14.51 2.91
N ARG A 6 -8.18 -13.48 3.26
CA ARG A 6 -8.61 -12.37 4.12
C ARG A 6 -8.37 -11.04 3.42
N ARG A 7 -9.15 -10.03 3.81
CA ARG A 7 -8.97 -8.65 3.39
C ARG A 7 -7.93 -7.99 4.28
N ASN A 8 -6.67 -8.36 4.05
CA ASN A 8 -5.55 -7.93 4.87
C ASN A 8 -4.30 -7.64 4.05
N GLY A 9 -3.36 -6.95 4.67
CA GLY A 9 -2.07 -6.67 4.08
C GLY A 9 -1.08 -6.18 5.11
N LEU A 10 0.14 -5.97 4.65
CA LEU A 10 1.24 -5.48 5.47
C LEU A 10 1.92 -4.33 4.72
N ILE A 11 1.95 -3.15 5.32
CA ILE A 11 2.83 -2.08 4.87
C ILE A 11 4.18 -2.31 5.53
N ILE A 12 5.24 -2.31 4.71
CA ILE A 12 6.61 -2.57 5.14
C ILE A 12 7.39 -1.28 4.94
N TYR A 13 7.85 -0.68 6.03
CA TYR A 13 8.69 0.51 6.00
C TYR A 13 10.13 0.10 5.72
N LYS A 14 10.73 0.71 4.70
CA LYS A 14 12.14 0.60 4.37
C LYS A 14 12.82 1.93 4.69
N GLN A 15 14.11 2.03 4.42
CA GLN A 15 14.89 3.21 4.82
C GLN A 15 14.36 4.52 4.20
N PHE A 16 13.87 4.49 2.96
CA PHE A 16 13.49 5.70 2.21
C PHE A 16 12.09 5.62 1.57
N HIS A 17 11.42 4.48 1.66
CA HIS A 17 10.11 4.24 1.05
C HIS A 17 9.32 3.20 1.84
N ALA A 18 8.06 3.01 1.47
CA ALA A 18 7.23 1.95 2.00
C ALA A 18 6.70 1.07 0.86
N GLU A 19 6.48 -0.21 1.15
CA GLU A 19 5.95 -1.17 0.20
C GLU A 19 4.70 -1.84 0.79
N PHE A 20 3.68 -2.07 -0.04
CA PHE A 20 2.49 -2.79 0.38
C PHE A 20 2.48 -4.24 -0.07
N ALA A 21 2.32 -5.17 0.87
CA ALA A 21 2.13 -6.59 0.63
C ALA A 21 0.64 -6.92 0.85
N GLY A 22 -0.12 -7.02 -0.23
CA GLY A 22 -1.52 -7.43 -0.16
C GLY A 22 -1.72 -8.94 -0.02
N PRO A 23 -2.97 -9.42 -0.05
CA PRO A 23 -3.30 -10.82 0.16
C PRO A 23 -2.57 -11.74 -0.82
N GLY A 24 -1.99 -12.82 -0.30
CA GLY A 24 -1.17 -13.76 -1.06
C GLY A 24 0.25 -13.31 -1.34
N ALA A 25 0.63 -12.06 -1.04
CA ALA A 25 1.99 -11.58 -1.29
C ALA A 25 3.03 -12.24 -0.37
N ALA A 26 4.21 -12.50 -0.93
CA ALA A 26 5.38 -12.88 -0.14
C ALA A 26 5.82 -11.72 0.77
N VAL A 27 6.20 -12.06 2.00
CA VAL A 27 6.74 -11.14 3.03
C VAL A 27 7.82 -11.86 3.82
N GLY A 28 8.82 -11.12 4.27
CA GLY A 28 9.96 -11.58 5.05
C GLY A 28 11.13 -12.13 4.21
N ASN A 29 12.10 -12.74 4.91
CA ASN A 29 13.32 -13.30 4.34
C ASN A 29 14.11 -12.26 3.51
N LEU A 30 14.73 -12.67 2.41
CA LEU A 30 15.56 -11.85 1.52
C LEU A 30 14.87 -10.60 0.96
N LEU A 31 13.53 -10.57 0.88
CA LEU A 31 12.79 -9.44 0.29
C LEU A 31 12.78 -8.20 1.20
N ASP A 32 12.74 -8.42 2.51
CA ASP A 32 12.44 -7.40 3.51
C ASP A 32 13.58 -7.29 4.55
N ARG A 33 14.82 -7.60 4.16
CA ARG A 33 16.00 -7.52 5.03
C ARG A 33 16.27 -6.11 5.55
N ASP A 34 15.90 -5.11 4.77
CA ASP A 34 16.03 -3.68 5.06
C ASP A 34 14.79 -3.10 5.76
N CYS A 35 13.85 -3.95 6.19
CA CYS A 35 12.67 -3.56 6.94
C CYS A 35 13.05 -2.79 8.22
N LYS A 36 12.53 -1.56 8.34
CA LYS A 36 12.65 -0.70 9.52
C LYS A 36 11.42 -0.76 10.42
N GLY A 37 10.30 -1.22 9.89
CA GLY A 37 9.06 -1.38 10.64
C GLY A 37 7.96 -1.97 9.77
N VAL A 38 6.86 -2.38 10.41
CA VAL A 38 5.69 -2.90 9.71
C VAL A 38 4.41 -2.29 10.28
N LEU A 39 3.44 -2.07 9.41
CA LEU A 39 2.10 -1.63 9.78
C LEU A 39 1.07 -2.65 9.24
N PRO A 40 0.37 -3.39 10.12
CA PRO A 40 -0.71 -4.27 9.70
C PRO A 40 -1.88 -3.46 9.12
N VAL A 41 -2.47 -3.97 8.05
CA VAL A 41 -3.67 -3.39 7.42
C VAL A 41 -4.78 -4.45 7.40
N GLY A 42 -5.94 -4.13 7.95
CA GLY A 42 -7.04 -5.07 8.10
C GLY A 42 -6.76 -6.15 9.16
N ASP A 43 -7.43 -7.29 9.02
CA ASP A 43 -7.26 -8.44 9.93
C ASP A 43 -6.04 -9.26 9.50
N LEU A 44 -4.85 -8.81 9.91
CA LEU A 44 -3.58 -9.40 9.49
C LEU A 44 -3.49 -10.88 9.90
N SER A 45 -3.48 -11.76 8.90
CA SER A 45 -3.11 -13.16 9.01
C SER A 45 -1.93 -13.46 8.09
N LEU A 46 -0.89 -14.09 8.64
CA LEU A 46 0.25 -14.60 7.90
C LEU A 46 0.20 -16.12 7.88
N VAL A 47 0.56 -16.71 6.74
CA VAL A 47 0.59 -18.17 6.55
C VAL A 47 1.91 -18.59 5.91
N HIS A 48 2.36 -19.80 6.22
CA HIS A 48 3.50 -20.42 5.55
C HIS A 48 3.03 -21.14 4.29
N PRO A 49 3.62 -20.85 3.11
CA PRO A 49 3.32 -21.61 1.89
C PRO A 49 3.81 -23.05 2.07
N LYS A 50 2.98 -24.02 1.67
CA LYS A 50 3.29 -25.45 1.84
C LYS A 50 3.95 -26.07 0.61
N ALA A 51 3.73 -25.48 -0.56
CA ALA A 51 4.26 -25.94 -1.84
C ALA A 51 5.11 -24.87 -2.52
N ASP A 52 6.03 -25.31 -3.37
CA ASP A 52 6.90 -24.42 -4.14
C ASP A 52 6.11 -23.51 -5.10
N GLU A 53 5.03 -24.03 -5.68
CA GLU A 53 4.12 -23.26 -6.55
C GLU A 53 3.44 -22.12 -5.79
N GLU A 54 2.97 -22.37 -4.56
CA GLU A 54 2.38 -21.32 -3.70
C GLU A 54 3.42 -20.22 -3.40
N ARG A 55 4.67 -20.61 -3.15
CA ARG A 55 5.77 -19.67 -2.91
C ARG A 55 6.07 -18.84 -4.17
N GLN A 56 6.14 -19.46 -5.34
CA GLN A 56 6.33 -18.74 -6.61
C GLN A 56 5.19 -17.76 -6.88
N LYS A 57 3.94 -18.17 -6.68
CA LYS A 57 2.77 -17.31 -6.82
C LYS A 57 2.82 -16.12 -5.87
N ALA A 58 3.24 -16.33 -4.62
CA ALA A 58 3.37 -15.27 -3.64
C ALA A 58 4.40 -14.20 -4.05
N TYR A 59 5.52 -14.62 -4.66
CA TYR A 59 6.50 -13.69 -5.24
C TYR A 59 5.94 -12.90 -6.43
N LEU A 60 5.17 -13.56 -7.31
CA LEU A 60 4.54 -12.88 -8.44
C LEU A 60 3.52 -11.82 -7.99
N ILE A 61 2.72 -12.13 -6.96
CA ILE A 61 1.77 -11.18 -6.36
C ILE A 61 2.54 -10.01 -5.73
N ARG A 62 3.63 -10.28 -5.00
CA ARG A 62 4.47 -9.21 -4.43
C ARG A 62 4.99 -8.27 -5.51
N ARG A 63 5.43 -8.80 -6.66
CA ARG A 63 5.87 -7.99 -7.81
C ARG A 63 4.74 -7.15 -8.41
N GLN A 64 3.51 -7.67 -8.44
CA GLN A 64 2.35 -6.90 -8.95
C GLN A 64 2.07 -5.66 -8.10
N TRP A 65 2.16 -5.79 -6.77
CA TRP A 65 2.01 -4.64 -5.88
C TRP A 65 3.09 -3.57 -6.10
N ILE A 66 4.36 -3.99 -6.26
CA ILE A 66 5.45 -3.06 -6.59
C ILE A 66 5.18 -2.34 -7.91
N ARG A 67 4.70 -3.05 -8.95
CA ARG A 67 4.36 -2.45 -10.24
C ARG A 67 3.19 -1.47 -10.15
N LEU A 68 2.17 -1.77 -9.35
CA LEU A 68 1.06 -0.84 -9.13
C LEU A 68 1.56 0.45 -8.50
N THR A 69 2.38 0.36 -7.46
CA THR A 69 2.97 1.54 -6.81
C THR A 69 3.83 2.33 -7.79
N GLN A 70 4.65 1.66 -8.61
CA GLN A 70 5.44 2.31 -9.66
C GLN A 70 4.56 3.09 -10.65
N GLN A 71 3.48 2.49 -11.15
CA GLN A 71 2.54 3.15 -12.06
C GLN A 71 1.90 4.39 -11.44
N ILE A 72 1.60 4.36 -10.14
CA ILE A 72 1.11 5.52 -9.42
C ILE A 72 2.22 6.58 -9.35
N THR A 73 3.46 6.20 -9.02
CA THR A 73 4.59 7.13 -8.92
C THR A 73 4.99 7.80 -10.23
N ASP A 74 4.69 7.18 -11.36
CA ASP A 74 4.96 7.76 -12.69
C ASP A 74 4.08 8.99 -12.99
N ASN A 75 3.03 9.26 -12.21
CA ASN A 75 2.23 10.48 -12.33
C ASN A 75 3.02 11.70 -11.81
N ALA A 76 3.13 12.73 -12.66
CA ALA A 76 3.91 13.93 -12.35
C ALA A 76 3.38 14.70 -11.13
N LEU A 77 2.05 14.78 -10.97
CA LEU A 77 1.42 15.60 -9.92
C LEU A 77 1.36 14.85 -8.58
N PRO A 78 1.98 15.39 -7.49
CA PRO A 78 1.96 14.76 -6.18
C PRO A 78 0.56 14.49 -5.61
N SER A 79 -0.38 15.42 -5.81
CA SER A 79 -1.77 15.27 -5.36
C SER A 79 -2.47 14.10 -6.05
N GLN A 80 -2.22 13.90 -7.36
CA GLN A 80 -2.76 12.76 -8.10
C GLN A 80 -2.19 11.44 -7.60
N ARG A 81 -0.87 11.37 -7.32
CA ARG A 81 -0.25 10.19 -6.72
C ARG A 81 -0.90 9.81 -5.39
N ALA A 82 -1.06 10.79 -4.50
CA ALA A 82 -1.71 10.61 -3.21
C ALA A 82 -3.18 10.16 -3.36
N GLN A 83 -3.94 10.81 -4.25
CA GLN A 83 -5.33 10.44 -4.51
C GLN A 83 -5.45 9.01 -5.04
N MET A 84 -4.60 8.63 -6.00
CA MET A 84 -4.63 7.30 -6.59
C MET A 84 -4.37 6.21 -5.56
N ILE A 85 -3.33 6.36 -4.71
CA ILE A 85 -3.04 5.34 -3.69
C ILE A 85 -4.12 5.27 -2.61
N LEU A 86 -4.68 6.40 -2.19
CA LEU A 86 -5.83 6.43 -1.28
C LEU A 86 -7.02 5.69 -1.90
N ASN A 87 -7.40 6.01 -3.14
CA ASN A 87 -8.49 5.35 -3.85
C ASN A 87 -8.28 3.83 -3.97
N GLN A 88 -7.05 3.37 -4.28
CA GLN A 88 -6.74 1.94 -4.33
C GLN A 88 -6.99 1.26 -2.99
N PHE A 89 -6.53 1.88 -1.91
CA PHE A 89 -6.72 1.35 -0.57
C PHE A 89 -8.17 1.44 -0.10
N GLU A 90 -8.89 2.51 -0.42
CA GLU A 90 -10.29 2.69 -0.01
C GLU A 90 -11.21 1.70 -0.73
N ASN A 91 -11.01 1.51 -2.03
CA ASN A 91 -11.75 0.51 -2.80
C ASN A 91 -11.55 -0.91 -2.25
N TYR A 92 -10.35 -1.21 -1.75
CA TYR A 92 -10.03 -2.53 -1.25
C TYR A 92 -10.38 -2.73 0.25
N PHE A 93 -10.06 -1.76 1.10
CA PHE A 93 -10.16 -1.85 2.57
C PHE A 93 -11.33 -1.06 3.19
N GLY A 94 -12.01 -0.23 2.41
CA GLY A 94 -13.04 0.69 2.87
C GLY A 94 -12.47 1.97 3.50
N SER A 95 -13.17 3.08 3.31
CA SER A 95 -12.73 4.42 3.74
C SER A 95 -12.49 4.54 5.25
N ASP A 96 -13.34 3.91 6.08
CA ASP A 96 -13.19 3.95 7.55
C ASP A 96 -11.86 3.36 8.03
N LEU A 97 -11.38 2.29 7.37
CA LEU A 97 -10.10 1.69 7.71
C LEU A 97 -8.96 2.60 7.25
N VAL A 98 -9.04 3.08 6.00
CA VAL A 98 -7.99 3.89 5.38
C VAL A 98 -7.80 5.23 6.11
N ALA A 99 -8.88 5.84 6.59
CA ALA A 99 -8.83 7.08 7.36
C ALA A 99 -8.01 6.96 8.65
N ARG A 100 -7.90 5.75 9.22
CA ARG A 100 -7.10 5.47 10.43
C ARG A 100 -5.64 5.14 10.14
N LEU A 101 -5.28 4.91 8.87
CA LEU A 101 -3.90 4.61 8.51
C LEU A 101 -3.06 5.90 8.43
N PRO A 102 -1.81 5.88 8.94
CA PRO A 102 -0.95 7.06 8.95
C PRO A 102 -0.70 7.59 7.54
N SER A 103 -0.82 8.90 7.35
CA SER A 103 -0.52 9.56 6.08
C SER A 103 0.91 9.34 5.61
N GLU A 104 1.85 9.20 6.54
CA GLU A 104 3.25 8.84 6.25
C GLU A 104 3.39 7.50 5.53
N ALA A 105 2.53 6.52 5.83
CA ALA A 105 2.55 5.23 5.16
C ALA A 105 2.28 5.37 3.66
N PHE A 106 1.25 6.15 3.30
CA PHE A 106 0.91 6.45 1.91
C PHE A 106 1.95 7.32 1.24
N ALA A 107 2.43 8.35 1.95
CA ALA A 107 3.43 9.28 1.47
C ALA A 107 4.71 8.57 1.03
N LEU A 108 5.20 7.65 1.86
CA LEU A 108 6.38 6.82 1.57
C LEU A 108 6.15 5.80 0.46
N MET A 109 4.91 5.35 0.24
CA MET A 109 4.59 4.46 -0.89
C MET A 109 4.68 5.19 -2.22
N VAL A 110 4.25 6.45 -2.30
CA VAL A 110 4.12 7.17 -3.59
C VAL A 110 5.01 8.40 -3.75
N GLY A 111 6.01 8.55 -2.89
CA GLY A 111 7.01 9.62 -3.00
C GLY A 111 6.40 11.01 -2.92
N VAL A 112 5.63 11.27 -1.88
CA VAL A 112 5.06 12.60 -1.57
C VAL A 112 5.30 12.96 -0.11
N LEU A 113 4.97 14.19 0.27
CA LEU A 113 4.99 14.59 1.68
C LEU A 113 3.72 14.10 2.39
N PRO A 114 3.78 13.73 3.69
CA PRO A 114 2.58 13.37 4.47
C PRO A 114 1.48 14.45 4.40
N GLN A 115 1.86 15.73 4.36
CA GLN A 115 0.93 16.86 4.22
C GLN A 115 0.17 16.82 2.89
N THR A 116 0.77 16.32 1.81
CA THR A 116 0.07 16.14 0.53
C THR A 116 -1.06 15.12 0.67
N VAL A 117 -0.83 14.02 1.40
CA VAL A 117 -1.84 12.99 1.67
C VAL A 117 -2.95 13.54 2.55
N GLU A 118 -2.61 14.30 3.59
CA GLU A 118 -3.57 14.97 4.48
C GLU A 118 -4.48 15.95 3.72
N ILE A 119 -3.91 16.79 2.85
CA ILE A 119 -4.68 17.73 2.02
C ILE A 119 -5.67 16.98 1.14
N VAL A 120 -5.23 15.94 0.45
CA VAL A 120 -6.12 15.14 -0.41
C VAL A 120 -7.22 14.44 0.39
N ARG A 121 -6.89 13.96 1.60
CA ARG A 121 -7.82 13.23 2.46
C ARG A 121 -8.90 14.11 3.09
N TYR A 122 -8.56 15.32 3.52
CA TYR A 122 -9.45 16.19 4.32
C TYR A 122 -9.89 17.46 3.60
N CYS A 123 -9.20 17.84 2.54
CA CYS A 123 -9.55 18.95 1.67
C CYS A 123 -9.61 18.46 0.22
N PRO A 124 -10.46 17.46 -0.09
CA PRO A 124 -10.71 17.11 -1.49
C PRO A 124 -11.17 18.39 -2.18
N GLU A 125 -10.54 18.74 -3.30
CA GLU A 125 -10.89 19.93 -4.05
C GLU A 125 -12.41 20.00 -4.22
N GLN A 126 -12.96 21.20 -4.07
CA GLN A 126 -14.33 21.52 -4.47
C GLN A 126 -14.45 21.36 -5.99
N SER A 127 -14.46 20.13 -6.48
CA SER A 127 -14.80 19.76 -7.84
C SER A 127 -16.29 20.07 -8.05
N GLY A 128 -16.59 21.35 -8.29
CA GLY A 128 -17.96 21.84 -8.47
C GLY A 128 -18.20 23.35 -8.36
N ARG A 129 -17.20 24.21 -8.11
CA ARG A 129 -17.42 25.68 -8.12
C ARG A 129 -16.46 26.43 -9.03
N ARG A 130 -16.58 26.19 -10.34
CA ARG A 130 -16.30 27.18 -11.40
C ARG A 130 -17.16 26.88 -12.62
N ALA A 131 -18.36 27.49 -12.65
CA ALA A 131 -19.03 28.06 -13.82
C ALA A 131 -20.35 28.69 -13.33
#